data_AF-A0A525CYR5-F1
#
_entry.id   AF-A0A525CYR5-F1
#
_cell.length_a   1.000
_cell.length_b   1.000
_cell.length_c   1.000
_cell.angle_alpha   90.00
_cell.angle_beta   90.00
_cell.angle_gamma   90.00
#
_symmetry.space_group_name_H-M   'P 1'
#
loop_
_entity.id
_entity.type
_entity.pdbx_description
1 polymer ?
#
loop_
_entity_poly.entity_id
_entity_poly.type
_entity_poly.pdbx_seq_one_letter_code
_entity_poly.pdbx_strand_id
1 'polypeptide(L)'
;MNTDLAMALCGELIWTAVIISAPVLLLAMLVGLVISIFQVVTQIQEMTLTFVPKLLAVGLTLIVFGPWMISVLLRFATTMITNISVYI
;
A
#
# COMPACT_ATOMS: atom_id res chain seq x y z
N MET A 1 -4.51 30.83 -4.67
CA MET A 1 -4.14 29.44 -4.99
C MET A 1 -3.76 29.34 -6.46
N ASN A 2 -2.47 29.25 -6.77
CA ASN A 2 -2.05 28.92 -8.14
C ASN A 2 -2.46 27.48 -8.46
N THR A 3 -3.01 27.24 -9.65
CA THR A 3 -3.37 25.91 -10.15
C THR A 3 -2.20 24.94 -10.12
N ASP A 4 -0.98 25.44 -10.30
CA ASP A 4 0.27 24.66 -10.23
C ASP A 4 0.52 24.06 -8.83
N LEU A 5 0.18 24.80 -7.78
CA LEU A 5 0.35 24.35 -6.40
C LEU A 5 -0.64 23.24 -6.09
N ALA A 6 -1.90 23.37 -6.51
CA ALA A 6 -2.90 22.32 -6.36
C ALA A 6 -2.49 21.02 -7.08
N MET A 7 -1.95 21.12 -8.30
CA MET A 7 -1.44 19.97 -9.03
C MET A 7 -0.24 19.32 -8.33
N ALA A 8 0.68 20.11 -7.79
CA ALA A 8 1.84 19.61 -7.06
C ALA A 8 1.44 18.84 -5.79
N LEU A 9 0.51 19.38 -4.99
CA LEU A 9 0.01 18.72 -3.78
C LEU A 9 -0.72 17.41 -4.09
N CYS A 10 -1.52 17.39 -5.17
CA CYS A 10 -2.15 16.15 -5.66
C CYS A 10 -1.11 15.11 -6.08
N GLY A 11 -0.03 15.53 -6.75
CA GLY A 11 1.07 14.64 -7.12
C GLY A 11 1.74 14.02 -5.90
N GLU A 12 2.03 14.84 -4.88
CA GLU A 12 2.66 14.38 -3.64
C GLU A 12 1.75 13.43 -2.84
N LEU A 13 0.44 13.68 -2.84
CA LEU A 13 -0.56 12.80 -2.22
C LEU A 13 -0.56 11.43 -2.89
N ILE A 14 -0.65 11.38 -4.22
CA ILE A 14 -0.67 10.13 -4.98
C ILE A 14 0.65 9.38 -4.76
N TRP A 15 1.78 10.07 -4.81
CA TRP A 15 3.09 9.46 -4.61
C TRP A 15 3.22 8.83 -3.21
N THR A 16 2.77 9.56 -2.18
CA THR A 16 2.75 9.06 -0.80
C THR A 16 1.84 7.83 -0.67
N ALA A 17 0.66 7.84 -1.30
CA ALA A 17 -0.25 6.70 -1.29
C ALA A 17 0.35 5.46 -1.98
N VAL A 18 1.08 5.64 -3.08
CA VAL A 18 1.80 4.55 -3.77
C VAL A 18 2.89 3.98 -2.87
N ILE A 19 3.70 4.81 -2.21
CA ILE A 19 4.76 4.34 -1.30
C ILE A 19 4.19 3.53 -0.14
N ILE A 20 3.09 4.01 0.46
CA ILE A 20 2.45 3.33 1.59
C ILE A 20 1.85 1.98 1.16
N SER A 21 1.26 1.89 -0.03
CA SER A 21 0.62 0.68 -0.54
C SER A 21 1.58 -0.32 -1.18
N ALA A 22 2.76 0.13 -1.66
CA ALA A 22 3.76 -0.69 -2.33
C ALA A 22 4.14 -1.99 -1.60
N PRO A 23 4.51 -2.00 -0.30
CA PRO A 23 4.91 -3.25 0.37
C PRO A 23 3.76 -4.27 0.46
N VAL A 24 2.54 -3.80 0.70
CA VAL A 24 1.35 -4.65 0.76
C VAL A 24 1.03 -5.25 -0.61
N LEU A 25 1.08 -4.43 -1.66
CA LEU A 25 0.83 -4.85 -3.03
C LEU A 25 1.87 -5.88 -3.51
N LEU A 26 3.17 -5.60 -3.30
CA LEU A 26 4.24 -6.51 -3.71
C LEU A 26 4.13 -7.87 -3.04
N LEU A 27 3.89 -7.90 -1.73
CA LEU A 27 3.74 -9.16 -1.00
C LEU A 27 2.45 -9.90 -1.38
N ALA A 28 1.34 -9.20 -1.56
CA ALA A 28 0.09 -9.80 -2.03
C ALA A 28 0.21 -10.38 -3.45
N MET A 29 0.97 -9.73 -4.33
CA MET A 29 1.25 -10.22 -5.68
C MET A 29 2.17 -11.44 -5.66
N LEU A 30 3.27 -11.41 -4.91
CA LEU A 30 4.19 -12.54 -4.80
C LEU A 30 3.48 -13.79 -4.26
N VAL A 31 2.74 -13.64 -3.16
CA VAL A 31 2.02 -14.76 -2.55
C VAL A 31 0.90 -15.26 -3.46
N GLY A 32 0.16 -14.35 -4.11
CA GLY A 32 -0.84 -14.72 -5.10
C GLY A 32 -0.27 -15.52 -6.27
N LEU A 33 0.91 -15.13 -6.77
CA LEU A 33 1.60 -15.82 -7.85
C LEU A 33 2.06 -17.22 -7.43
N VAL A 34 2.69 -17.35 -6.26
CA VAL A 34 3.13 -18.64 -5.73
C VAL A 34 1.94 -19.59 -5.59
N ILE A 35 0.84 -19.14 -4.98
CA ILE A 35 -0.35 -19.97 -4.80
C ILE A 35 -0.98 -20.35 -6.15
N SER A 36 -1.04 -19.43 -7.11
CA SER A 36 -1.56 -19.71 -8.45
C SER A 36 -0.77 -20.81 -9.16
N ILE A 37 0.56 -20.83 -9.01
CA ILE A 37 1.39 -21.91 -9.55
C ILE A 37 1.08 -23.25 -8.85
N PHE A 38 0.97 -23.25 -7.52
CA PHE A 38 0.61 -24.46 -6.77
C PHE A 38 -0.76 -25.02 -7.16
N GLN A 39 -1.74 -24.16 -7.39
CA GLN A 39 -3.07 -24.54 -7.86
C GLN A 39 -3.04 -25.23 -9.22
N VAL A 40 -2.23 -24.70 -10.14
CA VAL A 40 -2.07 -25.28 -11.48
C VAL A 40 -1.35 -26.62 -11.42
N VAL A 41 -0.24 -26.72 -10.66
CA VAL A 41 0.58 -27.94 -10.57
C VAL A 41 -0.15 -29.10 -9.89
N THR A 42 -0.97 -28.81 -8.87
CA THR A 42 -1.71 -29.84 -8.12
C THR A 42 -3.11 -30.11 -8.68
N GLN A 43 -3.58 -29.32 -9.66
CA GLN A 43 -4.94 -29.34 -10.20
C GLN A 43 -6.05 -29.08 -9.16
N ILE A 44 -5.72 -28.59 -7.96
CA ILE A 44 -6.70 -28.22 -6.92
C ILE A 44 -7.07 -26.74 -7.09
N GLN A 45 -8.26 -26.48 -7.65
CA GLN A 45 -8.81 -25.13 -7.85
C GLN A 45 -9.84 -24.75 -6.77
N GLU A 46 -9.54 -25.05 -5.51
CA GLU A 46 -10.40 -24.71 -4.37
C GLU A 46 -10.24 -23.22 -4.00
N MET A 47 -11.34 -22.46 -4.07
CA MET A 47 -11.32 -21.01 -3.79
C MET A 47 -10.82 -20.66 -2.38
N THR A 48 -11.03 -21.54 -1.39
CA THR A 48 -10.59 -21.34 -0.01
C THR A 48 -9.06 -21.37 0.14
N LEU A 49 -8.38 -22.20 -0.66
CA LEU A 49 -6.93 -22.37 -0.63
C LEU A 49 -6.20 -21.15 -1.21
N THR A 50 -6.84 -20.40 -2.12
CA THR A 50 -6.31 -19.10 -2.58
C THR A 50 -6.46 -18.01 -1.52
N PHE A 51 -7.55 -18.05 -0.77
CA PHE A 51 -7.97 -16.92 0.05
C PHE A 51 -7.19 -16.85 1.38
N VAL A 52 -7.09 -17.98 2.09
CA VAL A 52 -6.49 -18.02 3.44
C VAL A 52 -5.01 -17.62 3.44
N PRO A 53 -4.11 -18.21 2.62
CA PRO A 53 -2.69 -17.88 2.69
C PRO A 53 -2.42 -16.45 2.22
N LYS A 54 -3.21 -15.94 1.26
CA LYS A 54 -3.12 -14.55 0.80
C LYS A 54 -3.51 -13.56 1.91
N LEU A 55 -4.58 -13.86 2.65
CA LEU A 55 -5.02 -13.02 3.77
C LEU A 55 -3.99 -13.01 4.91
N LEU A 56 -3.41 -14.17 5.23
CA LEU A 56 -2.32 -14.26 6.21
C LEU A 56 -1.09 -13.44 5.79
N ALA A 57 -0.72 -13.49 4.51
CA ALA A 57 0.39 -12.70 3.98
C ALA A 57 0.14 -11.19 4.08
N VAL A 58 -1.05 -10.73 3.72
CA VAL A 58 -1.43 -9.30 3.86
C VAL A 58 -1.44 -8.91 5.34
N GLY A 59 -2.00 -9.74 6.22
CA GLY A 59 -2.01 -9.49 7.67
C GLY A 59 -0.61 -9.39 8.26
N LEU A 60 0.28 -10.33 7.94
CA LEU A 60 1.70 -10.28 8.34
C LEU A 60 2.40 -9.03 7.82
N THR A 61 2.13 -8.64 6.58
CA THR A 61 2.69 -7.43 5.99
C THR A 61 2.25 -6.19 6.77
N LEU A 62 0.97 -6.09 7.12
CA LEU A 62 0.46 -4.97 7.92
C LEU A 62 1.04 -4.94 9.33
N ILE A 63 1.30 -6.09 9.95
CA ILE A 63 1.93 -6.15 11.27
C ILE A 63 3.38 -5.66 11.20
N VAL A 64 4.14 -6.09 10.19
CA VAL A 64 5.56 -5.77 10.05
C VAL A 64 5.77 -4.34 9.54
N PHE A 65 5.03 -3.93 8.50
CA PHE A 65 5.19 -2.62 7.85
C PHE A 65 4.23 -1.55 8.39
N GLY A 66 3.24 -1.92 9.20
CA GLY A 66 2.25 -1.00 9.76
C GLY A 66 2.86 0.22 10.47
N PRO A 67 3.82 0.07 11.38
CA PRO A 67 4.47 1.21 12.04
C PRO A 67 5.13 2.17 11.04
N TRP A 68 5.78 1.62 10.01
CA TRP A 68 6.40 2.41 8.96
C TRP A 68 5.36 3.14 8.10
N MET A 69 4.28 2.47 7.68
CA MET A 69 3.18 3.07 6.91
C MET A 69 2.55 4.25 7.66
N ILE A 70 2.30 4.09 8.96
CA ILE A 70 1.78 5.16 9.81
C ILE A 70 2.78 6.31 9.92
N SER A 71 4.08 6.02 10.06
CA SER A 71 5.10 7.07 10.13
C SER A 71 5.18 7.93 8.85
N VAL A 72 5.01 7.32 7.68
CA VAL A 72 4.99 8.02 6.38
C VAL A 72 3.73 8.89 6.28
N LEU A 73 2.58 8.35 6.67
CA LEU A 73 1.31 9.08 6.66
C LEU A 73 1.34 10.28 7.62
N LEU A 74 1.88 10.09 8.83
CA LEU A 74 2.05 11.16 9.80
C LEU A 74 3.01 12.24 9.28
N ARG A 75 4.14 11.86 8.67
CA ARG A 75 5.06 12.82 8.05
C ARG A 75 4.35 13.66 7.00
N PHE A 76 3.64 13.03 6.07
CA PHE A 76 2.86 13.72 5.06
C PHE A 76 1.82 14.68 5.67
N ALA A 77 1.05 14.22 6.65
CA ALA A 77 0.05 15.05 7.33
C ALA A 77 0.70 16.25 8.05
N THR A 78 1.82 16.04 8.75
CA THR A 78 2.54 17.13 9.42
C THR A 78 3.13 18.13 8.44
N THR A 79 3.66 17.69 7.30
CA THR A 79 4.16 18.58 6.25
C THR A 79 3.02 19.43 5.70
N MET A 80 1.86 18.84 5.43
CA MET A 80 0.70 19.58 4.92
C MET A 80 0.18 20.60 5.92
N ILE A 81 0.03 20.21 7.20
CA ILE A 81 -0.47 21.10 8.26
C ILE A 81 0.53 22.22 8.56
N THR A 82 1.83 21.94 8.59
CA THR A 82 2.85 22.96 8.89
C THR A 82 2.96 23.98 7.76
N ASN A 83 2.85 23.53 6.52
CA ASN A 83 2.91 24.42 5.35
C ASN A 83 1.56 25.08 5.03
N ILE A 84 0.50 24.82 5.80
CA ILE A 84 -0.82 25.44 5.57
C ILE A 84 -0.72 26.98 5.62
N SER A 85 0.11 27.53 6.50
CA SER A 85 0.34 28.98 6.61
C SER A 85 1.12 29.57 5.43
N VAL A 86 1.80 28.73 4.64
CA VAL A 86 2.52 29.13 3.41
C VAL A 86 1.61 29.04 2.19
N TYR A 87 0.54 28.24 2.26
CA TYR A 87 -0.40 28.00 1.17
C TYR A 87 -1.63 28.93 1.18
N ILE A 88 -1.88 29.63 2.28
CA ILE A 88 -2.91 30.68 2.45
C ILE A 88 -2.34 32.02 2.01
#